data_AF-A0AAN8I7D3-F1
#
_entry.id   AF-A0AAN8I7D3-F1
#
_cell.length_a   1.000
_cell.length_b   1.000
_cell.length_c   1.000
_cell.angle_alpha   90.00
_cell.angle_beta   90.00
_cell.angle_gamma   90.00
#
_symmetry.space_group_name_H-M   'P 1'
#
loop_
_entity.id
_entity.type
_entity.pdbx_description
1 polymer ?
#
loop_
_entity_poly.entity_id
_entity_poly.type
_entity_poly.pdbx_seq_one_letter_code
_entity_poly.pdbx_strand_id
1 'polypeptide(L)'
;MPRLKVTILIQGRPAKRLYVEHIWRVPLIGIGGPLDLYITDNNGHVIDEKGRLGINTTNDTEVDIRILGQNSIARILRGGAALTVWPIWTDKRVENGTTINIDTGDEHVAHFRILEMAMDSYENVHRHFEPISLAEFPFGRQTTLEATKDQQKRIEIVYPDNLPQPTPFVEPKSVTTTFPLIHLKDKSQATDPQMFDRLFGINGRRPDIIPAELAHALHFSTLDAPVRGQIEKKYVEFLLSDLLRGDDASHRIDKRTTPMVAYLEALDHFSTRASAFVSYEDATSTGFDDALSRRFIEAETEEQTTDEPYWYSKHTCVARTGNGKVMPRKPTFTGLNSEGAIYGAIFLDFANRFGMKEAVKSYYGSKALTFTEFYEWVCKEWPGRRKAMDEIRKNWDLWERRAGIMFRRMLAVYECD
;
A
#
# COMPACT_ATOMS: atom_id res chain seq x y z
N MET A 1 7.33 -32.76 23.13
CA MET A 1 6.62 -31.79 23.98
C MET A 1 5.20 -31.68 23.48
N PRO A 2 4.19 -31.72 24.37
CA PRO A 2 2.81 -31.40 24.00
C PRO A 2 2.71 -29.99 23.41
N ARG A 3 1.75 -29.78 22.51
CA ARG A 3 1.53 -28.48 21.84
C ARG A 3 0.07 -28.06 21.98
N LEU A 4 -0.15 -26.81 22.38
CA LEU A 4 -1.48 -26.21 22.46
C LEU A 4 -1.84 -25.62 21.11
N LYS A 5 -2.89 -26.13 20.46
CA LYS A 5 -3.39 -25.59 19.20
C LYS A 5 -4.20 -24.33 19.49
N VAL A 6 -3.81 -23.21 18.87
CA VAL A 6 -4.47 -21.92 19.07
C VAL A 6 -4.76 -21.30 17.71
N THR A 7 -5.93 -20.71 17.57
CA THR A 7 -6.35 -19.94 16.39
C THR A 7 -6.60 -18.49 16.81
N ILE A 8 -6.11 -17.54 16.00
CA ILE A 8 -6.31 -16.11 16.23
C ILE A 8 -7.09 -15.53 15.04
N LEU A 9 -8.18 -14.85 15.37
CA LEU A 9 -9.06 -14.14 14.45
C LEU A 9 -9.09 -12.65 14.79
N ILE A 10 -9.28 -11.81 13.78
CA ILE A 10 -9.57 -10.37 13.92
C ILE A 10 -10.95 -10.17 13.32
N GLN A 11 -11.93 -9.76 14.13
CA GLN A 11 -13.32 -9.60 13.71
C GLN A 11 -13.89 -10.82 12.95
N GLY A 12 -13.56 -12.03 13.43
CA GLY A 12 -14.01 -13.29 12.85
C GLY A 12 -13.23 -13.75 11.60
N ARG A 13 -12.23 -13.00 11.14
CA ARG A 13 -11.38 -13.37 10.01
C ARG A 13 -10.02 -13.87 10.48
N PRO A 14 -9.39 -14.81 9.75
CA PRO A 14 -8.04 -15.28 10.06
C PRO A 14 -7.02 -14.15 10.22
N ALA A 15 -6.38 -14.04 11.38
CA ALA A 15 -5.26 -13.12 11.55
C ALA A 15 -4.04 -13.72 10.82
N LYS A 16 -3.66 -13.18 9.65
CA LYS A 16 -2.59 -13.75 8.81
C LYS A 16 -1.21 -13.22 9.24
N ARG A 17 -0.24 -14.13 9.38
CA ARG A 17 1.19 -13.81 9.59
C ARG A 17 1.48 -12.88 10.77
N LEU A 18 0.63 -12.93 11.78
CA LEU A 18 0.70 -12.14 13.00
C LEU A 18 1.70 -12.77 13.96
N TYR A 19 2.58 -11.99 14.57
CA TYR A 19 3.53 -12.51 15.55
C TYR A 19 2.86 -12.75 16.90
N VAL A 20 3.22 -13.88 17.52
CA VAL A 20 2.68 -14.32 18.81
C VAL A 20 3.83 -14.78 19.69
N GLU A 21 4.02 -14.15 20.84
CA GLU A 21 5.01 -14.55 21.84
C GLU A 21 4.33 -15.47 22.86
N HIS A 22 4.94 -16.61 23.16
CA HIS A 22 4.65 -17.32 24.41
C HIS A 22 5.39 -16.57 25.52
N ILE A 23 4.69 -16.17 26.57
CA ILE A 23 5.26 -15.36 27.66
C ILE A 23 5.16 -16.12 28.99
N TRP A 24 6.14 -15.90 29.86
CA TRP A 24 5.98 -16.22 31.28
C TRP A 24 5.41 -15.00 32.00
N ARG A 25 4.67 -15.21 33.09
CA ARG A 25 4.08 -14.12 33.88
C ARG A 25 4.30 -14.35 35.36
N VAL A 26 4.74 -13.33 36.09
CA VAL A 26 4.72 -13.34 37.57
C VAL A 26 3.42 -12.69 38.03
N PRO A 27 2.48 -13.45 38.62
CA PRO A 27 1.16 -12.93 38.97
C PRO A 27 1.18 -11.74 39.93
N LEU A 28 2.17 -11.67 40.83
CA LEU A 28 2.24 -10.63 41.87
C LEU A 28 2.74 -9.27 41.40
N ILE A 29 3.55 -9.21 40.33
CA ILE A 29 4.21 -7.97 39.89
C ILE A 29 3.85 -7.59 38.45
N GLY A 30 3.06 -8.41 37.75
CA GLY A 30 2.63 -8.16 36.37
C GLY A 30 3.78 -8.17 35.35
N ILE A 31 4.99 -8.56 35.76
CA ILE A 31 6.16 -8.66 34.90
C ILE A 31 6.12 -10.01 34.17
N GLY A 32 6.40 -9.98 32.87
CA GLY A 32 6.54 -11.15 32.04
C GLY A 32 7.51 -10.87 30.90
N GLY A 33 8.10 -11.94 30.35
CA GLY A 33 9.04 -11.86 29.24
C GLY A 33 8.77 -12.94 28.19
N PRO A 34 9.29 -12.78 26.97
CA PRO A 34 9.12 -13.77 25.91
C PRO A 34 9.91 -15.05 26.24
N LEU A 35 9.26 -16.20 26.06
CA LEU A 35 9.87 -17.53 26.14
C LEU A 35 10.18 -18.09 24.75
N ASP A 36 9.28 -17.88 23.80
CA ASP A 36 9.34 -18.44 22.45
C ASP A 36 8.48 -17.60 21.50
N LEU A 37 8.78 -17.61 20.20
CA LEU A 37 8.10 -16.80 19.19
C LEU A 37 7.45 -17.67 18.11
N TYR A 38 6.23 -17.29 17.78
CA TYR A 38 5.38 -17.95 16.81
C TYR A 38 4.84 -16.92 15.81
N ILE A 39 4.26 -17.44 14.74
CA ILE A 39 3.54 -16.64 13.74
C ILE A 39 2.25 -17.36 13.38
N THR A 40 1.23 -16.63 12.93
CA THR A 40 0.02 -17.28 12.40
C THR A 40 0.15 -17.64 10.92
N ASP A 41 -0.46 -18.75 10.50
CA ASP A 41 -0.60 -19.10 9.09
C ASP A 41 -1.74 -18.30 8.41
N ASN A 42 -2.08 -18.65 7.15
CA ASN A 42 -3.16 -17.97 6.41
C ASN A 42 -4.57 -18.25 6.97
N ASN A 43 -4.71 -19.24 7.84
CA ASN A 43 -5.95 -19.62 8.51
C ASN A 43 -5.99 -19.12 9.97
N GLY A 44 -4.99 -18.35 10.42
CA GLY A 44 -4.91 -17.83 11.77
C GLY A 44 -4.38 -18.84 12.79
N HIS A 45 -3.92 -20.02 12.37
CA HIS A 45 -3.35 -21.00 13.28
C HIS A 45 -1.95 -20.58 13.71
N VAL A 46 -1.69 -20.63 15.01
CA VAL A 46 -0.35 -20.38 15.54
C VAL A 46 0.59 -21.52 15.13
N ILE A 47 1.68 -21.18 14.45
CA ILE A 47 2.73 -22.10 13.99
C ILE A 47 4.11 -21.62 14.48
N ASP A 48 5.01 -22.57 14.72
CA ASP A 48 6.40 -22.23 14.98
C ASP A 48 7.18 -21.91 13.70
N GLU A 49 8.45 -21.55 13.87
CA GLU A 49 9.36 -21.24 12.79
C GLU A 49 9.46 -22.34 11.71
N LYS A 50 9.27 -23.61 12.09
CA LYS A 50 9.32 -24.78 11.20
C LYS A 50 7.95 -25.11 10.59
N GLY A 51 6.94 -24.27 10.80
CA GLY A 51 5.58 -24.48 10.32
C GLY A 51 4.79 -25.52 11.12
N ARG A 52 5.26 -25.91 12.31
CA ARG A 52 4.54 -26.90 13.14
C ARG A 52 3.45 -26.20 13.94
N LEU A 53 2.25 -26.78 13.93
CA LEU A 53 1.07 -26.24 14.61
C LEU A 53 1.20 -26.22 16.14
N GLY A 54 0.74 -25.12 16.74
CA GLY A 54 0.58 -24.94 18.17
C GLY A 54 1.82 -24.47 18.92
N ILE A 55 1.63 -24.12 20.19
CA ILE A 55 2.64 -23.57 21.11
C ILE A 55 3.26 -24.69 21.94
N ASN A 56 4.59 -24.73 22.04
CA ASN A 56 5.28 -25.71 22.88
C ASN A 56 5.01 -25.45 24.37
N THR A 57 4.62 -26.48 25.10
CA THR A 57 4.44 -26.44 26.56
C THR A 57 5.15 -27.60 27.23
N THR A 58 5.65 -27.38 28.45
CA THR A 58 6.41 -28.37 29.23
C THR A 58 5.56 -29.30 30.07
N ASN A 59 4.24 -29.08 30.16
CA ASN A 59 3.16 -29.92 30.72
C ASN A 59 1.94 -29.09 31.15
N ASP A 60 1.97 -27.77 30.92
CA ASP A 60 0.88 -26.88 31.29
C ASP A 60 -0.31 -27.08 30.37
N THR A 61 -1.51 -27.18 30.97
CA THR A 61 -2.78 -27.20 30.24
C THR A 61 -3.10 -25.84 29.63
N GLU A 62 -2.47 -24.79 30.16
CA GLU A 62 -2.67 -23.40 29.78
C GLU A 62 -1.34 -22.65 29.70
N VAL A 63 -1.25 -21.68 28.80
CA VAL A 63 -0.10 -20.77 28.71
C VAL A 63 -0.57 -19.32 28.53
N ASP A 64 0.26 -18.38 28.94
CA ASP A 64 0.05 -16.97 28.62
C ASP A 64 0.73 -16.65 27.28
N ILE A 65 0.01 -15.95 26.39
CA ILE A 65 0.54 -15.49 25.11
C ILE A 65 0.38 -13.98 25.00
N ARG A 66 1.24 -13.39 24.17
CA ARG A 66 1.18 -12.01 23.74
C ARG A 66 1.03 -11.96 22.22
N ILE A 67 -0.08 -11.41 21.77
CA ILE A 67 -0.36 -11.19 20.35
C ILE A 67 0.11 -9.78 20.00
N LEU A 68 1.10 -9.68 19.12
CA LEU A 68 1.71 -8.41 18.76
C LEU A 68 0.91 -7.72 17.66
N GLY A 69 0.80 -6.39 17.72
CA GLY A 69 0.34 -5.52 16.63
C GLY A 69 1.37 -5.47 15.51
N GLN A 70 1.80 -6.62 15.03
CA GLN A 70 2.86 -6.78 14.05
C GLN A 70 2.65 -8.05 13.25
N ASN A 71 2.74 -7.93 11.93
CA ASN A 71 2.74 -9.05 11.00
C ASN A 71 4.05 -9.07 10.18
N SER A 72 4.16 -9.94 9.18
CA SER A 72 5.39 -10.02 8.37
C SER A 72 5.71 -8.77 7.55
N ILE A 73 4.74 -7.89 7.27
CA ILE A 73 4.92 -6.71 6.41
C ILE A 73 5.04 -5.40 7.20
N ALA A 74 4.29 -5.29 8.29
CA ALA A 74 4.05 -4.02 8.96
C ALA A 74 3.99 -4.20 10.47
N ARG A 75 4.32 -3.12 11.18
CA ARG A 75 4.09 -2.97 12.61
C ARG A 75 3.14 -1.81 12.83
N ILE A 76 2.05 -2.04 13.55
CA ILE A 76 1.19 -0.97 13.98
C ILE A 76 1.60 -0.44 15.35
N LEU A 77 1.64 0.87 15.44
CA LEU A 77 2.06 1.64 16.58
C LEU A 77 0.90 2.54 17.02
N ARG A 78 0.77 2.70 18.33
CA ARG A 78 -0.13 3.68 18.94
C ARG A 78 0.53 5.04 18.91
N GLY A 79 -0.15 6.03 18.33
CA GLY A 79 0.24 7.42 18.48
C GLY A 79 0.04 7.90 19.92
N GLY A 80 1.08 8.48 20.51
CA GLY A 80 1.05 9.18 21.80
C GLY A 80 1.07 10.70 21.63
N ALA A 81 1.44 11.45 22.68
CA ALA A 81 1.69 12.89 22.57
C ALA A 81 2.94 13.13 21.70
N ALA A 82 2.84 14.07 20.75
CA ALA A 82 3.88 14.56 19.82
C ALA A 82 5.13 13.66 19.64
N LEU A 83 5.21 12.95 18.50
CA LEU A 83 6.34 12.09 18.07
C LEU A 83 6.63 10.86 18.96
N THR A 84 5.83 10.60 20.00
CA THR A 84 5.92 9.33 20.74
C THR A 84 5.00 8.28 20.10
N VAL A 85 5.56 7.09 19.84
CA VAL A 85 4.85 5.96 19.26
C VAL A 85 5.17 4.70 20.06
N TRP A 86 4.16 3.89 20.34
CA TRP A 86 4.30 2.70 21.20
C TRP A 86 3.84 1.45 20.47
N PRO A 87 4.55 0.31 20.60
CA PRO A 87 4.05 -0.94 20.05
C PRO A 87 2.74 -1.35 20.71
N ILE A 88 1.84 -1.95 19.94
CA ILE A 88 0.58 -2.50 20.43
C ILE A 88 0.70 -4.00 20.63
N TRP A 89 0.08 -4.51 21.69
CA TRP A 89 -0.12 -5.94 21.88
C TRP A 89 -1.35 -6.21 22.75
N THR A 90 -1.84 -7.45 22.71
CA THR A 90 -2.81 -7.97 23.68
C THR A 90 -2.29 -9.26 24.29
N ASP A 91 -2.37 -9.36 25.61
CA ASP A 91 -2.02 -10.58 26.34
C ASP A 91 -3.28 -11.42 26.56
N LYS A 92 -3.19 -12.73 26.37
CA LYS A 92 -4.29 -13.69 26.55
C LYS A 92 -3.77 -14.97 27.19
N ARG A 93 -4.59 -15.60 28.03
CA ARG A 93 -4.33 -16.95 28.55
C ARG A 93 -5.10 -17.95 27.68
N VAL A 94 -4.43 -19.03 27.27
CA VAL A 94 -4.97 -19.98 26.28
C VAL A 94 -4.74 -21.42 26.71
N GLU A 95 -5.70 -22.28 26.37
CA GLU A 95 -5.61 -23.73 26.45
C GLU A 95 -5.64 -24.38 25.05
N ASN A 96 -5.45 -25.69 24.98
CA ASN A 96 -5.50 -26.41 23.71
C ASN A 96 -6.89 -26.33 23.04
N GLY A 97 -6.93 -25.88 21.79
CA GLY A 97 -8.16 -25.69 21.02
C GLY A 97 -8.75 -24.27 21.13
N THR A 98 -8.12 -23.37 21.89
CA THR A 98 -8.60 -22.00 22.05
C THR A 98 -8.65 -21.27 20.71
N THR A 99 -9.79 -20.65 20.42
CA THR A 99 -9.93 -19.66 19.34
C THR A 99 -10.10 -18.28 19.97
N ILE A 100 -9.14 -17.40 19.72
CA ILE A 100 -9.19 -16.00 20.14
C ILE A 100 -9.78 -15.21 18.99
N ASN A 101 -10.85 -14.45 19.26
CA ASN A 101 -11.31 -13.41 18.35
C ASN A 101 -10.98 -12.06 18.97
N ILE A 102 -10.17 -11.25 18.28
CA ILE A 102 -9.93 -9.86 18.63
C ILE A 102 -11.11 -9.07 18.04
N ASP A 103 -12.14 -8.85 18.86
CA ASP A 103 -13.42 -8.27 18.47
C ASP A 103 -13.73 -6.96 19.22
N THR A 104 -14.86 -6.33 18.86
CA THR A 104 -15.21 -4.96 19.24
C THR A 104 -15.39 -4.80 20.76
N GLY A 105 -14.56 -3.94 21.37
CA GLY A 105 -14.65 -3.57 22.78
C GLY A 105 -13.41 -2.84 23.28
N ASP A 106 -12.24 -3.18 22.72
CA ASP A 106 -10.96 -2.56 23.07
C ASP A 106 -10.54 -1.48 22.05
N GLU A 107 -9.89 -0.42 22.54
CA GLU A 107 -9.22 0.61 21.72
C GLU A 107 -8.17 0.01 20.74
N HIS A 108 -7.73 -1.23 21.00
CA HIS A 108 -6.75 -1.93 20.19
C HIS A 108 -7.33 -2.61 18.94
N VAL A 109 -8.65 -2.81 18.84
CA VAL A 109 -9.27 -3.56 17.73
C VAL A 109 -9.04 -2.88 16.39
N ALA A 110 -9.17 -1.54 16.36
CA ALA A 110 -8.90 -0.75 15.17
C ALA A 110 -7.47 -0.96 14.66
N HIS A 111 -6.49 -1.12 15.57
CA HIS A 111 -5.11 -1.35 15.21
C HIS A 111 -4.92 -2.72 14.54
N PHE A 112 -5.44 -3.78 15.13
CA PHE A 112 -5.36 -5.12 14.52
C PHE A 112 -6.11 -5.20 13.19
N ARG A 113 -7.24 -4.51 13.06
CA ARG A 113 -8.00 -4.42 11.81
C ARG A 113 -7.21 -3.71 10.71
N ILE A 114 -6.57 -2.58 11.01
CA ILE A 114 -5.70 -1.87 10.05
C ILE A 114 -4.58 -2.79 9.57
N LEU A 115 -3.96 -3.52 10.50
CA LEU A 115 -2.86 -4.43 10.21
C LEU A 115 -3.30 -5.60 9.31
N GLU A 116 -4.50 -6.14 9.53
CA GLU A 116 -5.11 -7.17 8.69
C GLU A 116 -5.37 -6.62 7.27
N MET A 117 -5.99 -5.45 7.16
CA MET A 117 -6.29 -4.83 5.86
C MET A 117 -5.03 -4.53 5.05
N ALA A 118 -3.94 -4.13 5.71
CA ALA A 118 -2.64 -3.96 5.07
C ALA A 118 -2.10 -5.31 4.56
N MET A 119 -2.23 -6.38 5.36
CA MET A 119 -1.82 -7.72 4.94
C MET A 119 -2.65 -8.20 3.74
N ASP A 120 -3.96 -8.00 3.74
CA ASP A 120 -4.83 -8.40 2.63
C ASP A 120 -4.49 -7.64 1.35
N SER A 121 -4.29 -6.33 1.41
CA SER A 121 -3.86 -5.55 0.24
C SER A 121 -2.49 -6.01 -0.28
N TYR A 122 -1.55 -6.31 0.62
CA TYR A 122 -0.26 -6.87 0.24
C TYR A 122 -0.39 -8.23 -0.44
N GLU A 123 -1.06 -9.20 0.20
CA GLU A 123 -1.18 -10.57 -0.29
C GLU A 123 -1.95 -10.63 -1.61
N ASN A 124 -3.06 -9.92 -1.70
CA ASN A 124 -3.99 -10.06 -2.81
C ASN A 124 -3.59 -9.23 -4.04
N VAL A 125 -2.76 -8.20 -3.87
CA VAL A 125 -2.35 -7.31 -4.97
C VAL A 125 -0.83 -7.35 -5.14
N HIS A 126 -0.07 -6.87 -4.15
CA HIS A 126 1.34 -6.52 -4.37
C HIS A 126 2.29 -7.72 -4.35
N ARG A 127 2.01 -8.76 -3.56
CA ARG A 127 2.91 -9.89 -3.33
C ARG A 127 3.25 -10.69 -4.59
N HIS A 128 2.47 -10.57 -5.65
CA HIS A 128 2.69 -11.32 -6.90
C HIS A 128 3.76 -10.68 -7.80
N PHE A 129 4.22 -9.48 -7.48
CA PHE A 129 5.08 -8.69 -8.35
C PHE A 129 6.49 -8.54 -7.78
N GLU A 130 7.54 -8.77 -8.56
CA GLU A 130 8.91 -8.46 -8.13
C GLU A 130 9.11 -6.94 -8.00
N PRO A 131 10.01 -6.44 -7.11
CA PRO A 131 10.79 -7.19 -6.11
C PRO A 131 9.98 -7.62 -4.89
N ILE A 132 8.68 -7.32 -4.86
CA ILE A 132 7.78 -7.57 -3.74
C ILE A 132 7.52 -9.07 -3.50
N SER A 133 7.51 -9.86 -4.55
CA SER A 133 7.28 -11.30 -4.50
C SER A 133 8.45 -12.12 -3.95
N LEU A 134 9.62 -11.51 -3.69
CA LEU A 134 10.70 -12.18 -2.98
C LEU A 134 10.25 -12.44 -1.53
N ALA A 135 10.55 -13.62 -1.00
CA ALA A 135 9.77 -14.32 0.03
C ALA A 135 9.29 -13.53 1.28
N GLU A 136 9.83 -12.36 1.62
CA GLU A 136 9.15 -11.39 2.49
C GLU A 136 9.55 -9.93 2.21
N PHE A 137 9.21 -9.36 1.05
CA PHE A 137 9.37 -7.91 0.86
C PHE A 137 8.63 -7.07 1.94
N PRO A 138 9.19 -5.92 2.37
CA PRO A 138 10.37 -5.26 1.81
C PRO A 138 11.75 -5.84 2.16
N PHE A 139 11.85 -6.75 3.13
CA PHE A 139 13.15 -6.99 3.79
C PHE A 139 13.56 -8.46 4.01
N GLY A 140 12.74 -9.41 3.57
CA GLY A 140 12.92 -10.86 3.69
C GLY A 140 12.71 -11.38 5.12
N ARG A 141 12.45 -12.69 5.25
CA ARG A 141 12.69 -13.42 6.48
C ARG A 141 14.17 -13.26 6.75
N GLN A 142 14.46 -12.87 7.97
CA GLN A 142 15.77 -13.14 8.51
C GLN A 142 15.87 -14.64 8.84
N THR A 143 17.05 -15.06 9.29
CA THR A 143 17.30 -16.47 9.62
C THR A 143 16.37 -17.01 10.71
N THR A 144 15.82 -16.14 11.57
CA THR A 144 14.84 -16.53 12.59
C THR A 144 13.58 -15.65 12.62
N LEU A 145 12.52 -16.14 13.26
CA LEU A 145 11.32 -15.31 13.52
C LEU A 145 11.67 -14.08 14.36
N GLU A 146 12.55 -14.20 15.34
CA GLU A 146 12.97 -13.09 16.21
C GLU A 146 13.72 -12.04 15.42
N ALA A 147 14.72 -12.47 14.62
CA ALA A 147 15.47 -11.56 13.76
C ALA A 147 14.55 -10.87 12.74
N THR A 148 13.53 -11.57 12.24
CA THR A 148 12.53 -10.98 11.35
C THR A 148 11.63 -10.02 12.10
N LYS A 149 11.16 -10.37 13.30
CA LYS A 149 10.32 -9.52 14.16
C LYS A 149 11.02 -8.21 14.49
N ASP A 150 12.31 -8.28 14.83
CA ASP A 150 13.09 -7.15 15.35
C ASP A 150 13.82 -6.34 14.27
N GLN A 151 13.60 -6.66 12.99
CA GLN A 151 14.19 -5.91 11.90
C GLN A 151 13.77 -4.42 11.95
N GLN A 152 14.77 -3.54 11.85
CA GLN A 152 14.55 -2.08 11.81
C GLN A 152 13.96 -1.62 10.48
N LYS A 153 14.29 -2.33 9.40
CA LYS A 153 13.72 -2.07 8.09
C LYS A 153 12.32 -2.67 8.08
N ARG A 154 11.28 -1.87 8.25
CA ARG A 154 9.88 -2.33 8.28
C ARG A 154 8.96 -1.17 7.95
N ILE A 155 7.81 -1.46 7.34
CA ILE A 155 6.75 -0.46 7.21
C ILE A 155 6.08 -0.29 8.58
N GLU A 156 6.11 0.93 9.08
CA GLU A 156 5.41 1.27 10.32
C GLU A 156 4.10 1.93 9.98
N ILE A 157 3.09 1.72 10.83
CA ILE A 157 1.78 2.36 10.72
C ILE A 157 1.48 2.96 12.07
N VAL A 158 1.22 4.27 12.13
CA VAL A 158 0.79 4.95 13.35
C VAL A 158 -0.69 5.26 13.25
N TYR A 159 -1.43 4.82 14.26
CA TYR A 159 -2.85 5.10 14.42
C TYR A 159 -3.20 5.23 15.92
N PRO A 160 -4.05 6.17 16.32
CA PRO A 160 -4.34 7.41 15.60
C PRO A 160 -3.08 8.30 15.51
N ASP A 161 -2.83 8.93 14.37
CA ASP A 161 -1.73 9.86 14.17
C ASP A 161 -2.07 11.28 14.67
N ASN A 162 -1.34 11.74 15.68
CA ASN A 162 -1.58 13.03 16.35
C ASN A 162 -0.86 14.22 15.69
N LEU A 163 -0.24 14.06 14.52
CA LEU A 163 0.33 15.20 13.79
C LEU A 163 -0.77 16.16 13.31
N PRO A 164 -0.48 17.46 13.17
CA PRO A 164 -1.48 18.46 12.77
C PRO A 164 -1.98 18.30 11.33
N GLN A 165 -1.33 17.47 10.51
CA GLN A 165 -1.77 17.18 9.16
C GLN A 165 -3.15 16.51 9.18
N PRO A 166 -4.15 16.99 8.43
CA PRO A 166 -5.53 16.53 8.58
C PRO A 166 -5.87 15.26 7.79
N THR A 167 -4.99 14.84 6.88
CA THR A 167 -5.16 13.68 6.01
C THR A 167 -4.15 12.59 6.36
N PRO A 168 -4.48 11.31 6.08
CA PRO A 168 -3.48 10.26 6.00
C PRO A 168 -2.37 10.61 5.01
N PHE A 169 -1.17 10.10 5.27
CA PHE A 169 -0.02 10.20 4.36
C PHE A 169 1.06 9.19 4.74
N VAL A 170 2.01 8.98 3.85
CA VAL A 170 3.25 8.25 4.16
C VAL A 170 4.43 9.20 4.27
N GLU A 171 5.10 9.21 5.41
CA GLU A 171 6.43 9.78 5.57
C GLU A 171 7.42 8.85 4.84
N PRO A 172 8.09 9.27 3.75
CA PRO A 172 8.99 8.40 3.02
C PRO A 172 10.16 7.92 3.90
N LYS A 173 10.58 8.73 4.87
CA LYS A 173 11.72 8.46 5.74
C LYS A 173 11.40 8.90 7.15
N SER A 174 10.96 7.96 8.00
CA SER A 174 10.69 8.25 9.41
C SER A 174 11.90 8.84 10.13
N VAL A 175 11.65 9.80 11.01
CA VAL A 175 12.69 10.35 11.91
C VAL A 175 13.30 9.26 12.80
N THR A 176 12.51 8.25 13.19
CA THR A 176 12.90 7.21 14.15
C THR A 176 13.62 6.03 13.52
N THR A 177 13.07 5.47 12.42
CA THR A 177 13.57 4.24 11.80
C THR A 177 14.25 4.50 10.45
N THR A 178 14.10 5.69 9.86
CA THR A 178 14.55 6.04 8.49
C THR A 178 13.85 5.26 7.37
N PHE A 179 12.80 4.53 7.74
CA PHE A 179 11.95 3.72 6.85
C PHE A 179 10.56 4.35 6.72
N PRO A 180 9.78 3.93 5.72
CA PRO A 180 8.46 4.52 5.50
C PRO A 180 7.54 4.32 6.69
N LEU A 181 6.88 5.41 7.10
CA LEU A 181 5.91 5.43 8.19
C LEU A 181 4.57 5.94 7.64
N ILE A 182 3.54 5.11 7.76
CA ILE A 182 2.17 5.46 7.39
C ILE A 182 1.49 6.15 8.57
N HIS A 183 0.93 7.32 8.34
CA HIS A 183 0.16 8.08 9.31
C HIS A 183 -1.32 7.94 9.00
N LEU A 184 -2.08 7.33 9.90
CA LEU A 184 -3.52 7.16 9.76
C LEU A 184 -4.27 7.96 10.82
N LYS A 185 -5.30 8.68 10.39
CA LYS A 185 -6.11 9.54 11.25
C LYS A 185 -7.30 8.76 11.81
N ASP A 186 -7.69 9.06 13.04
CA ASP A 186 -9.00 8.67 13.57
C ASP A 186 -10.08 9.70 13.21
N LYS A 187 -11.34 9.34 13.41
CA LYS A 187 -12.53 10.17 13.20
C LYS A 187 -12.43 11.54 13.86
N SER A 188 -11.81 11.62 15.03
CA SER A 188 -11.64 12.87 15.77
C SER A 188 -10.60 13.84 15.18
N GLN A 189 -9.71 13.34 14.31
CA GLN A 189 -8.57 14.09 13.76
C GLN A 189 -8.74 14.43 12.28
N ALA A 190 -9.64 13.73 11.60
CA ALA A 190 -9.92 13.94 10.19
C ALA A 190 -10.63 15.27 9.94
N THR A 191 -10.22 16.01 8.91
CA THR A 191 -11.06 17.11 8.38
C THR A 191 -12.14 16.60 7.42
N ASP A 192 -11.86 15.52 6.70
CA ASP A 192 -12.86 14.84 5.85
C ASP A 192 -13.77 13.97 6.73
N PRO A 193 -15.08 14.28 6.84
CA PRO A 193 -16.03 13.50 7.64
C PRO A 193 -16.16 12.04 7.18
N GLN A 194 -15.74 11.71 5.96
CA GLN A 194 -15.82 10.39 5.36
C GLN A 194 -14.51 9.60 5.48
N MET A 195 -13.42 10.20 5.96
CA MET A 195 -12.11 9.53 5.99
C MET A 195 -12.13 8.29 6.88
N PHE A 196 -12.77 8.36 8.05
CA PHE A 196 -12.91 7.19 8.92
C PHE A 196 -13.73 6.07 8.25
N ASP A 197 -14.77 6.45 7.49
CA ASP A 197 -15.60 5.50 6.75
C ASP A 197 -14.82 4.83 5.62
N ARG A 198 -13.95 5.59 4.96
CA ARG A 198 -12.99 5.16 3.93
C ARG A 198 -11.80 4.36 4.48
N LEU A 199 -11.44 4.57 5.74
CA LEU A 199 -10.39 3.78 6.40
C LEU A 199 -10.85 2.34 6.61
N PHE A 200 -12.11 2.17 7.01
CA PHE A 200 -12.65 0.88 7.44
C PHE A 200 -13.68 0.28 6.48
N GLY A 201 -14.12 1.00 5.45
CA GLY A 201 -15.16 0.54 4.55
C GLY A 201 -16.53 0.40 5.22
N ILE A 202 -16.96 1.43 5.97
CA ILE A 202 -18.26 1.46 6.64
C ILE A 202 -19.19 2.50 6.00
N ASN A 203 -20.48 2.51 6.36
CA ASN A 203 -21.49 3.44 5.81
C ASN A 203 -21.56 3.46 4.27
N GLY A 204 -21.42 2.30 3.65
CA GLY A 204 -21.45 2.15 2.18
C GLY A 204 -20.20 2.69 1.48
N ARG A 205 -19.12 2.99 2.22
CA ARG A 205 -17.80 3.30 1.68
C ARG A 205 -16.96 2.04 1.55
N ARG A 206 -16.04 2.07 0.60
CA ARG A 206 -15.01 1.05 0.42
C ARG A 206 -13.75 1.44 1.18
N PRO A 207 -12.98 0.46 1.67
CA PRO A 207 -11.70 0.74 2.28
C PRO A 207 -10.65 1.05 1.21
N ASP A 208 -10.28 2.32 1.06
CA ASP A 208 -9.33 2.77 0.02
C ASP A 208 -8.03 3.38 0.60
N ILE A 209 -8.09 3.95 1.81
CA ILE A 209 -6.91 4.59 2.45
C ILE A 209 -5.76 3.59 2.67
N ILE A 210 -6.03 2.42 3.25
CA ILE A 210 -4.95 1.47 3.58
C ILE A 210 -4.26 0.93 2.31
N PRO A 211 -4.98 0.48 1.27
CA PRO A 211 -4.36 0.12 0.00
C PRO A 211 -3.50 1.24 -0.61
N ALA A 212 -3.99 2.47 -0.59
CA ALA A 212 -3.28 3.65 -1.11
C ALA A 212 -1.92 3.84 -0.40
N GLU A 213 -1.97 4.06 0.91
CA GLU A 213 -0.79 4.39 1.70
C GLU A 213 0.20 3.22 1.77
N LEU A 214 -0.29 1.98 1.81
CA LEU A 214 0.58 0.81 1.76
C LEU A 214 1.42 0.78 0.47
N ALA A 215 0.83 1.14 -0.67
CA ALA A 215 1.55 1.15 -1.94
C ALA A 215 2.69 2.18 -1.95
N HIS A 216 2.44 3.38 -1.41
CA HIS A 216 3.49 4.37 -1.19
C HIS A 216 4.60 3.84 -0.28
N ALA A 217 4.25 3.23 0.86
CA ALA A 217 5.23 2.67 1.78
C ALA A 217 6.06 1.54 1.16
N LEU A 218 5.43 0.67 0.36
CA LEU A 218 6.13 -0.38 -0.40
C LEU A 218 7.10 0.23 -1.42
N HIS A 219 6.67 1.25 -2.18
CA HIS A 219 7.52 1.93 -3.14
C HIS A 219 8.71 2.61 -2.46
N PHE A 220 8.48 3.40 -1.42
CA PHE A 220 9.57 4.05 -0.71
C PHE A 220 10.54 3.03 -0.10
N SER A 221 10.05 1.86 0.32
CA SER A 221 10.92 0.79 0.83
C SER A 221 11.89 0.22 -0.23
N THR A 222 11.62 0.37 -1.54
CA THR A 222 12.56 -0.03 -2.61
C THR A 222 13.65 1.02 -2.86
N LEU A 223 13.45 2.26 -2.40
CA LEU A 223 14.35 3.37 -2.65
C LEU A 223 15.47 3.42 -1.61
N ASP A 224 16.60 4.01 -1.97
CA ASP A 224 17.70 4.20 -1.04
C ASP A 224 17.43 5.40 -0.11
N ALA A 225 17.97 5.38 1.12
CA ALA A 225 17.68 6.41 2.13
C ALA A 225 17.91 7.87 1.67
N PRO A 226 18.95 8.19 0.87
CA PRO A 226 19.12 9.56 0.34
C PRO A 226 17.98 9.97 -0.60
N VAL A 227 17.47 9.04 -1.42
CA VAL A 227 16.36 9.30 -2.34
C VAL A 227 15.08 9.56 -1.55
N ARG A 228 14.81 8.77 -0.50
CA ARG A 228 13.66 8.99 0.38
C ARG A 228 13.67 10.37 1.03
N GLY A 229 14.83 10.83 1.51
CA GLY A 229 14.96 12.19 2.05
C GLY A 229 14.75 13.31 1.03
N GLN A 230 15.07 13.08 -0.26
CA GLN A 230 14.76 14.05 -1.32
C GLN A 230 13.26 14.10 -1.62
N ILE A 231 12.58 12.95 -1.61
CA ILE A 231 11.13 12.88 -1.78
C ILE A 231 10.44 13.59 -0.63
N GLU A 232 10.82 13.27 0.62
CA GLU A 232 10.28 13.89 1.82
C GLU A 232 10.31 15.41 1.72
N LYS A 233 11.46 15.99 1.35
CA LYS A 233 11.57 17.44 1.15
C LYS A 233 10.59 17.98 0.11
N LYS A 234 10.52 17.36 -1.08
CA LYS A 234 9.65 17.79 -2.18
C LYS A 234 8.17 17.56 -1.89
N TYR A 235 7.83 16.50 -1.16
CA TYR A 235 6.46 16.16 -0.78
C TYR A 235 5.97 17.08 0.33
N VAL A 236 6.82 17.42 1.30
CA VAL A 236 6.54 18.46 2.30
C VAL A 236 6.36 19.83 1.63
N GLU A 237 7.23 20.21 0.68
CA GLU A 237 7.06 21.44 -0.11
C GLU A 237 5.70 21.47 -0.83
N PHE A 238 5.27 20.34 -1.39
CA PHE A 238 3.96 20.20 -2.04
C PHE A 238 2.81 20.34 -1.03
N LEU A 239 2.82 19.57 0.07
CA LEU A 239 1.80 19.59 1.12
C LEU A 239 1.65 21.00 1.73
N LEU A 240 2.77 21.68 1.98
CA LEU A 240 2.76 23.08 2.46
C LEU A 240 2.16 24.02 1.42
N SER A 241 2.42 23.81 0.13
CA SER A 241 1.87 24.65 -0.93
C SER A 241 0.35 24.51 -1.09
N ASP A 242 -0.20 23.30 -0.89
CA ASP A 242 -1.64 23.05 -0.92
C ASP A 242 -2.32 23.59 0.36
N LEU A 243 -1.71 23.39 1.53
CA LEU A 243 -2.17 23.96 2.80
C LEU A 243 -2.25 25.50 2.75
N LEU A 244 -1.25 26.16 2.16
CA LEU A 244 -1.22 27.63 2.01
C LEU A 244 -2.24 28.15 0.99
N ARG A 245 -2.74 27.30 0.09
CA ARG A 245 -3.78 27.66 -0.90
C ARG A 245 -5.20 27.40 -0.40
N GLY A 246 -5.36 26.70 0.73
CA GLY A 246 -6.68 26.29 1.24
C GLY A 246 -7.37 25.25 0.37
N ASP A 247 -6.64 24.58 -0.52
CA ASP A 247 -7.14 23.46 -1.30
C ASP A 247 -7.14 22.20 -0.43
N ASP A 248 -8.15 21.34 -0.60
CA ASP A 248 -8.09 20.01 0.00
C ASP A 248 -6.85 19.29 -0.53
N ALA A 249 -5.97 18.87 0.38
CA ALA A 249 -4.82 17.99 0.12
C ALA A 249 -5.27 16.56 -0.27
N SER A 250 -6.42 16.45 -0.94
CA SER A 250 -6.93 15.23 -1.53
C SER A 250 -6.34 15.02 -2.92
N HIS A 251 -5.87 13.81 -3.17
CA HIS A 251 -5.46 13.36 -4.49
C HIS A 251 -6.70 12.92 -5.28
N ARG A 252 -6.76 13.31 -6.55
CA ARG A 252 -7.84 12.93 -7.44
C ARG A 252 -7.24 12.58 -8.78
N ILE A 253 -7.77 11.55 -9.39
CA ILE A 253 -7.25 11.02 -10.66
C ILE A 253 -7.29 12.03 -11.82
N ASP A 254 -8.11 13.08 -11.72
CA ASP A 254 -8.19 14.23 -12.64
C ASP A 254 -7.47 15.50 -12.15
N LYS A 255 -6.87 15.50 -10.94
CA LYS A 255 -6.09 16.62 -10.39
C LYS A 255 -4.76 16.72 -11.13
N ARG A 256 -4.35 17.96 -11.43
CA ARG A 256 -3.01 18.27 -11.91
C ARG A 256 -2.12 18.63 -10.74
N THR A 257 -0.92 18.08 -10.72
CA THR A 257 0.05 18.25 -9.63
C THR A 257 1.48 18.42 -10.19
N THR A 258 2.52 18.13 -9.42
CA THR A 258 3.89 18.06 -9.96
C THR A 258 4.12 16.70 -10.63
N PRO A 259 5.04 16.56 -11.61
CA PRO A 259 5.31 15.26 -12.22
C PRO A 259 5.75 14.18 -11.23
N MET A 260 6.40 14.57 -10.13
CA MET A 260 6.79 13.64 -9.08
C MET A 260 5.59 13.12 -8.31
N VAL A 261 4.73 14.02 -7.84
CA VAL A 261 3.51 13.64 -7.12
C VAL A 261 2.59 12.83 -8.05
N ALA A 262 2.40 13.27 -9.30
CA ALA A 262 1.59 12.54 -10.27
C ALA A 262 2.08 11.09 -10.48
N TYR A 263 3.40 10.89 -10.47
CA TYR A 263 3.99 9.56 -10.59
C TYR A 263 3.72 8.72 -9.35
N LEU A 264 3.95 9.26 -8.15
CA LEU A 264 3.72 8.56 -6.88
C LEU A 264 2.24 8.16 -6.72
N GLU A 265 1.33 9.10 -6.91
CA GLU A 265 -0.12 8.90 -6.73
C GLU A 265 -0.72 7.98 -7.80
N ALA A 266 -0.07 7.80 -8.96
CA ALA A 266 -0.48 6.79 -9.93
C ALA A 266 -0.43 5.37 -9.32
N LEU A 267 0.49 5.12 -8.38
CA LEU A 267 0.57 3.85 -7.66
C LEU A 267 -0.55 3.70 -6.61
N ASP A 268 -0.95 4.78 -5.93
CA ASP A 268 -2.17 4.80 -5.11
C ASP A 268 -3.36 4.36 -5.97
N HIS A 269 -3.62 5.07 -7.08
CA HIS A 269 -4.76 4.74 -7.95
C HIS A 269 -4.75 3.28 -8.39
N PHE A 270 -3.57 2.72 -8.71
CA PHE A 270 -3.45 1.30 -9.00
C PHE A 270 -3.82 0.41 -7.80
N SER A 271 -3.18 0.62 -6.65
CA SER A 271 -3.37 -0.23 -5.46
C SER A 271 -4.81 -0.22 -4.96
N THR A 272 -5.41 0.96 -4.91
CA THR A 272 -6.79 1.17 -4.48
C THR A 272 -7.77 0.48 -5.42
N ARG A 273 -7.63 0.71 -6.73
CA ARG A 273 -8.53 0.12 -7.74
C ARG A 273 -8.36 -1.39 -7.85
N ALA A 274 -7.12 -1.89 -7.85
CA ALA A 274 -6.83 -3.32 -7.89
C ALA A 274 -7.36 -4.02 -6.63
N SER A 275 -7.15 -3.46 -5.43
CA SER A 275 -7.68 -4.04 -4.18
C SER A 275 -9.21 -4.12 -4.20
N ALA A 276 -9.87 -3.07 -4.68
CA ALA A 276 -11.33 -3.04 -4.83
C ALA A 276 -11.83 -4.06 -5.85
N PHE A 277 -11.11 -4.22 -6.97
CA PHE A 277 -11.43 -5.19 -8.02
C PHE A 277 -11.27 -6.63 -7.53
N VAL A 278 -10.15 -6.95 -6.87
CA VAL A 278 -9.94 -8.29 -6.28
C VAL A 278 -11.01 -8.60 -5.26
N SER A 279 -11.26 -7.69 -4.31
CA SER A 279 -12.29 -7.92 -3.27
C SER A 279 -13.68 -8.17 -3.84
N TYR A 280 -13.96 -7.69 -5.06
CA TYR A 280 -15.20 -7.92 -5.75
C TYR A 280 -15.20 -9.24 -6.54
N GLU A 281 -14.21 -9.45 -7.39
CA GLU A 281 -14.10 -10.63 -8.25
C GLU A 281 -13.89 -11.91 -7.45
N ASP A 282 -13.36 -11.76 -6.22
CA ASP A 282 -12.70 -12.83 -5.54
C ASP A 282 -13.28 -13.19 -4.16
N ALA A 283 -14.10 -14.24 -4.15
CA ALA A 283 -14.42 -15.01 -2.94
C ALA A 283 -13.55 -16.28 -2.80
N THR A 284 -12.65 -16.63 -3.75
CA THR A 284 -12.06 -18.00 -3.83
C THR A 284 -10.68 -18.18 -4.49
N SER A 285 -10.02 -17.14 -4.99
CA SER A 285 -8.84 -17.17 -5.85
C SER A 285 -7.57 -16.92 -5.06
N THR A 286 -6.47 -17.39 -5.65
CA THR A 286 -5.13 -17.44 -5.07
C THR A 286 -4.32 -16.15 -5.34
N GLY A 287 -4.99 -15.03 -5.61
CA GLY A 287 -4.40 -13.69 -5.77
C GLY A 287 -4.38 -13.11 -7.19
N PHE A 288 -3.66 -12.00 -7.40
CA PHE A 288 -3.63 -11.20 -8.65
C PHE A 288 -2.86 -11.88 -9.80
N ASP A 289 -3.43 -12.93 -10.37
CA ASP A 289 -2.84 -13.67 -11.49
C ASP A 289 -3.00 -12.96 -12.86
N ASP A 290 -2.45 -13.56 -13.92
CA ASP A 290 -2.49 -12.99 -15.28
C ASP A 290 -3.91 -12.94 -15.88
N ALA A 291 -4.82 -13.80 -15.42
CA ALA A 291 -6.21 -13.81 -15.87
C ALA A 291 -7.01 -12.69 -15.19
N LEU A 292 -6.86 -12.53 -13.88
CA LEU A 292 -7.45 -11.44 -13.12
C LEU A 292 -6.88 -10.08 -13.56
N SER A 293 -5.58 -10.02 -13.86
CA SER A 293 -4.92 -8.82 -14.41
C SER A 293 -5.53 -8.36 -15.73
N ARG A 294 -5.82 -9.28 -16.65
CA ARG A 294 -6.46 -8.94 -17.94
C ARG A 294 -7.88 -8.43 -17.74
N ARG A 295 -8.67 -9.12 -16.91
CA ARG A 295 -10.03 -8.69 -16.57
C ARG A 295 -10.04 -7.33 -15.88
N PHE A 296 -9.05 -7.03 -15.04
CA PHE A 296 -8.88 -5.71 -14.44
C PHE A 296 -8.65 -4.61 -15.49
N ILE A 297 -7.78 -4.85 -16.47
CA ILE A 297 -7.52 -3.89 -17.55
C ILE A 297 -8.77 -3.71 -18.43
N GLU A 298 -9.46 -4.80 -18.76
CA GLU A 298 -10.74 -4.76 -19.50
C GLU A 298 -11.75 -3.91 -18.72
N ALA A 299 -11.96 -4.21 -17.44
CA ALA A 299 -12.80 -3.45 -16.52
C ALA A 299 -12.47 -1.94 -16.47
N GLU A 300 -11.19 -1.58 -16.44
CA GLU A 300 -10.73 -0.19 -16.38
C GLU A 300 -10.81 0.56 -17.73
N THR A 301 -10.97 -0.17 -18.84
CA THR A 301 -10.97 0.38 -20.21
C THR A 301 -12.28 0.22 -20.97
N GLU A 302 -13.20 -0.63 -20.50
CA GLU A 302 -14.48 -0.86 -21.15
C GLU A 302 -15.39 0.38 -21.08
N GLU A 303 -16.07 0.66 -22.20
CA GLU A 303 -17.08 1.70 -22.30
C GLU A 303 -18.33 1.22 -21.56
N GLN A 304 -18.41 1.55 -20.28
CA GLN A 304 -19.62 1.27 -19.53
C GLN A 304 -20.76 2.13 -20.04
N THR A 305 -21.76 1.46 -20.60
CA THR A 305 -23.01 2.03 -21.15
C THR A 305 -24.06 2.29 -20.06
N THR A 306 -23.73 1.99 -18.80
CA THR A 306 -24.55 2.24 -17.62
C THR A 306 -23.71 2.94 -16.55
N ASP A 307 -24.37 3.70 -15.68
CA ASP A 307 -23.73 4.53 -14.66
C ASP A 307 -22.85 3.69 -13.72
N GLU A 308 -21.54 3.95 -13.81
CA GLU A 308 -20.45 3.58 -12.90
C GLU A 308 -19.95 2.12 -12.90
N PRO A 309 -18.61 1.90 -12.82
CA PRO A 309 -18.09 0.56 -12.56
C PRO A 309 -18.54 0.18 -11.17
N TYR A 310 -19.41 -0.82 -11.03
CA TYR A 310 -20.02 -1.15 -9.75
C TYR A 310 -18.97 -1.55 -8.69
N TRP A 311 -17.77 -2.03 -9.09
CA TRP A 311 -16.64 -2.35 -8.19
C TRP A 311 -15.87 -1.10 -7.72
N TYR A 312 -16.20 0.08 -8.25
CA TYR A 312 -15.59 1.34 -7.85
C TYR A 312 -16.57 2.49 -8.07
N SER A 313 -17.81 2.32 -7.59
CA SER A 313 -18.87 3.32 -7.63
C SER A 313 -18.31 4.68 -7.20
N LYS A 314 -18.45 5.69 -8.05
CA LYS A 314 -17.93 7.09 -7.98
C LYS A 314 -16.65 7.45 -8.76
N HIS A 315 -15.99 6.54 -9.48
CA HIS A 315 -14.82 6.93 -10.29
C HIS A 315 -15.00 6.65 -11.78
N THR A 316 -14.64 7.65 -12.60
CA THR A 316 -14.62 7.50 -14.07
C THR A 316 -13.51 6.53 -14.48
N CYS A 317 -13.78 5.64 -15.43
CA CYS A 317 -12.73 4.94 -16.18
C CYS A 317 -11.72 5.98 -16.72
N VAL A 318 -10.43 5.70 -16.53
CA VAL A 318 -9.36 6.63 -16.95
C VAL A 318 -9.05 6.45 -18.43
N ALA A 319 -9.25 5.24 -18.93
CA ALA A 319 -8.92 4.83 -20.26
C ALA A 319 -10.16 4.38 -21.04
N ARG A 320 -9.95 4.24 -22.34
CA ARG A 320 -10.84 3.56 -23.29
C ARG A 320 -10.01 2.74 -24.25
N THR A 321 -10.59 1.67 -24.76
CA THR A 321 -9.96 0.87 -25.83
C THR A 321 -10.48 1.32 -27.19
N GLY A 322 -9.58 1.67 -28.12
CA GLY A 322 -9.91 2.04 -29.49
C GLY A 322 -8.84 1.57 -30.48
N ASN A 323 -9.25 0.88 -31.54
CA ASN A 323 -8.34 0.29 -32.54
C ASN A 323 -7.23 -0.60 -31.92
N GLY A 324 -7.57 -1.38 -30.89
CA GLY A 324 -6.64 -2.23 -30.16
C GLY A 324 -5.63 -1.47 -29.28
N LYS A 325 -5.85 -0.18 -29.02
CA LYS A 325 -4.99 0.67 -28.19
C LYS A 325 -5.75 1.15 -26.96
N VAL A 326 -5.04 1.24 -25.85
CA VAL A 326 -5.52 1.85 -24.61
C VAL A 326 -5.17 3.34 -24.68
N MET A 327 -6.16 4.22 -24.54
CA MET A 327 -6.00 5.67 -24.68
C MET A 327 -6.73 6.42 -23.56
N PRO A 328 -6.35 7.67 -23.25
CA PRO A 328 -7.08 8.50 -22.30
C PRO A 328 -8.55 8.62 -22.68
N ARG A 329 -9.43 8.48 -21.68
CA ARG A 329 -10.87 8.67 -21.86
C ARG A 329 -11.26 10.14 -21.90
N LYS A 330 -10.60 10.98 -21.10
CA LYS A 330 -10.87 12.41 -20.97
C LYS A 330 -9.58 13.23 -21.19
N PRO A 331 -9.67 14.46 -21.71
CA PRO A 331 -8.52 15.36 -21.84
C PRO A 331 -7.84 15.72 -20.51
N THR A 332 -8.52 15.57 -19.38
CA THR A 332 -7.95 15.79 -18.04
C THR A 332 -6.98 14.68 -17.62
N PHE A 333 -7.01 13.52 -18.28
CA PHE A 333 -6.14 12.37 -18.04
C PHE A 333 -4.95 12.34 -18.99
N THR A 334 -4.37 13.52 -19.28
CA THR A 334 -3.20 13.66 -20.14
C THR A 334 -2.16 14.58 -19.51
N GLY A 335 -0.89 14.39 -19.87
CA GLY A 335 0.22 15.21 -19.40
C GLY A 335 0.98 14.61 -18.21
N LEU A 336 2.26 14.98 -18.10
CA LEU A 336 3.18 14.48 -17.05
C LEU A 336 2.78 14.85 -15.63
N ASN A 337 1.86 15.80 -15.47
CA ASN A 337 1.35 16.28 -14.18
C ASN A 337 -0.02 15.69 -13.81
N SER A 338 -0.54 14.73 -14.58
CA SER A 338 -1.83 14.09 -14.32
C SER A 338 -1.61 12.70 -13.74
N GLU A 339 -2.13 12.48 -12.53
CA GLU A 339 -2.11 11.17 -11.84
C GLU A 339 -2.76 10.09 -12.73
N GLY A 340 -3.93 10.39 -13.30
CA GLY A 340 -4.64 9.50 -14.22
C GLY A 340 -3.86 9.21 -15.51
N ALA A 341 -3.10 10.16 -16.03
CA ALA A 341 -2.30 9.92 -17.23
C ALA A 341 -1.17 8.91 -17.00
N ILE A 342 -0.47 9.04 -15.87
CA ILE A 342 0.61 8.12 -15.51
C ILE A 342 0.05 6.74 -15.13
N TYR A 343 -1.04 6.72 -14.34
CA TYR A 343 -1.75 5.48 -14.02
C TYR A 343 -2.14 4.72 -15.28
N GLY A 344 -2.82 5.40 -16.21
CA GLY A 344 -3.28 4.79 -17.46
C GLY A 344 -2.13 4.39 -18.39
N ALA A 345 -1.03 5.14 -18.43
CA ALA A 345 0.13 4.79 -19.24
C ALA A 345 0.86 3.54 -18.73
N ILE A 346 1.07 3.41 -17.41
CA ILE A 346 1.84 2.31 -16.82
C ILE A 346 0.95 1.09 -16.55
N PHE A 347 -0.13 1.28 -15.79
CA PHE A 347 -0.92 0.16 -15.28
C PHE A 347 -2.04 -0.28 -16.22
N LEU A 348 -2.30 0.46 -17.31
CA LEU A 348 -3.26 0.04 -18.35
C LEU A 348 -2.59 -0.17 -19.71
N ASP A 349 -1.99 0.84 -20.36
CA ASP A 349 -1.43 0.70 -21.73
C ASP A 349 -0.15 -0.15 -21.74
N PHE A 350 0.83 0.14 -20.88
CA PHE A 350 2.03 -0.69 -20.77
C PHE A 350 1.70 -2.11 -20.29
N ALA A 351 0.85 -2.24 -19.27
CA ALA A 351 0.38 -3.53 -18.76
C ALA A 351 -0.35 -4.36 -19.83
N ASN A 352 -1.21 -3.75 -20.66
CA ASN A 352 -1.91 -4.44 -21.74
C ASN A 352 -0.94 -4.99 -22.81
N ARG A 353 0.21 -4.34 -23.01
CA ARG A 353 1.20 -4.75 -24.02
C ARG A 353 2.19 -5.80 -23.51
N PHE A 354 2.56 -5.72 -22.24
CA PHE A 354 3.67 -6.49 -21.70
C PHE A 354 3.32 -7.37 -20.49
N GLY A 355 2.10 -7.27 -19.97
CA GLY A 355 1.66 -7.92 -18.74
C GLY A 355 1.66 -6.96 -17.55
N MET A 356 0.68 -7.13 -16.65
CA MET A 356 0.62 -6.36 -15.40
C MET A 356 1.84 -6.63 -14.52
N LYS A 357 2.31 -7.88 -14.47
CA LYS A 357 3.49 -8.26 -13.71
C LYS A 357 4.71 -7.45 -14.13
N GLU A 358 4.91 -7.29 -15.43
CA GLU A 358 5.98 -6.48 -16.02
C GLU A 358 5.79 -5.00 -15.72
N ALA A 359 4.56 -4.48 -15.74
CA ALA A 359 4.26 -3.08 -15.42
C ALA A 359 4.65 -2.75 -13.97
N VAL A 360 4.14 -3.52 -13.01
CA VAL A 360 4.39 -3.33 -11.58
C VAL A 360 5.87 -3.57 -11.25
N LYS A 361 6.48 -4.62 -11.82
CA LYS A 361 7.92 -4.88 -11.67
C LYS A 361 8.77 -3.73 -12.21
N SER A 362 8.41 -3.20 -13.37
CA SER A 362 9.14 -2.08 -13.97
C SER A 362 8.99 -0.82 -13.12
N TYR A 363 7.80 -0.57 -12.56
CA TYR A 363 7.55 0.58 -11.70
C TYR A 363 8.47 0.56 -10.48
N TYR A 364 8.43 -0.52 -9.69
CA TYR A 364 9.26 -0.67 -8.49
C TYR A 364 10.76 -0.82 -8.81
N GLY A 365 11.10 -1.57 -9.86
CA GLY A 365 12.48 -1.85 -10.25
C GLY A 365 13.22 -0.64 -10.85
N SER A 366 12.50 0.29 -11.47
CA SER A 366 13.08 1.51 -12.03
C SER A 366 13.62 2.47 -10.96
N LYS A 367 13.07 2.40 -9.73
CA LYS A 367 13.28 3.39 -8.67
C LYS A 367 13.05 4.85 -9.13
N ALA A 368 12.26 5.03 -10.20
CA ALA A 368 11.97 6.33 -10.77
C ALA A 368 11.06 7.14 -9.84
N LEU A 369 11.17 8.46 -9.94
CA LEU A 369 10.30 9.42 -9.26
C LEU A 369 9.41 10.18 -10.24
N THR A 370 9.61 10.00 -11.54
CA THR A 370 8.78 10.59 -12.59
C THR A 370 8.57 9.62 -13.73
N PHE A 371 7.55 9.86 -14.55
CA PHE A 371 7.33 9.05 -15.76
C PHE A 371 8.50 9.14 -16.76
N THR A 372 9.18 10.29 -16.85
CA THR A 372 10.35 10.46 -17.73
C THR A 372 11.47 9.50 -17.33
N GLU A 373 11.81 9.44 -16.05
CA GLU A 373 12.83 8.53 -15.52
C GLU A 373 12.43 7.06 -15.72
N PHE A 374 11.15 6.72 -15.50
CA PHE A 374 10.61 5.39 -15.79
C PHE A 374 10.75 5.02 -17.26
N TYR A 375 10.37 5.92 -18.18
CA TYR A 375 10.50 5.72 -19.62
C TYR A 375 11.95 5.47 -20.03
N GLU A 376 12.89 6.28 -19.52
CA GLU A 376 14.31 6.15 -19.82
C GLU A 376 14.86 4.82 -19.31
N TRP A 377 14.48 4.43 -18.10
CA TRP A 377 14.86 3.14 -17.52
C TRP A 377 14.34 1.97 -18.35
N VAL A 378 13.05 1.94 -18.70
CA VAL A 378 12.46 0.87 -19.53
C VAL A 378 13.15 0.78 -20.88
N CYS A 379 13.42 1.91 -21.53
CA CYS A 379 14.07 1.93 -22.85
C CYS A 379 15.55 1.57 -22.80
N LYS A 380 16.21 1.74 -21.64
CA LYS A 380 17.59 1.32 -21.41
C LYS A 380 17.66 -0.18 -21.11
N GLU A 381 16.83 -0.67 -20.21
CA GLU A 381 16.78 -2.07 -19.78
C GLU A 381 16.28 -2.98 -20.91
N TRP A 382 15.28 -2.52 -21.68
CA TRP A 382 14.74 -3.24 -22.82
C TRP A 382 14.66 -2.35 -24.06
N PRO A 383 15.77 -2.20 -24.80
CA PRO A 383 15.81 -1.36 -26.00
C PRO A 383 14.73 -1.69 -27.04
N GLY A 384 14.34 -2.97 -27.15
CA GLY A 384 13.25 -3.42 -28.02
C GLY A 384 11.86 -2.88 -27.67
N ARG A 385 11.65 -2.38 -26.45
CA ARG A 385 10.37 -1.79 -26.00
C ARG A 385 10.24 -0.30 -26.36
N ARG A 386 11.31 0.36 -26.83
CA ARG A 386 11.32 1.82 -27.09
C ARG A 386 10.16 2.29 -27.96
N LYS A 387 9.89 1.59 -29.08
CA LYS A 387 8.80 1.97 -29.99
C LYS A 387 7.43 1.96 -29.28
N ALA A 388 7.16 0.92 -28.48
CA ALA A 388 5.92 0.85 -27.72
C ALA A 388 5.84 1.94 -26.63
N MET A 389 6.95 2.22 -25.95
CA MET A 389 7.03 3.32 -24.98
C MET A 389 6.82 4.69 -25.60
N ASP A 390 7.32 4.93 -26.82
CA ASP A 390 7.07 6.16 -27.56
C ASP A 390 5.59 6.31 -27.95
N GLU A 391 4.93 5.20 -28.31
CA GLU A 391 3.49 5.18 -28.56
C GLU A 391 2.68 5.46 -27.28
N ILE A 392 3.01 4.83 -26.16
CA ILE A 392 2.37 5.07 -24.85
C ILE A 392 2.52 6.55 -24.49
N ARG A 393 3.76 7.07 -24.52
CA ARG A 393 4.03 8.48 -24.22
C ARG A 393 3.21 9.42 -25.10
N LYS A 394 3.06 9.08 -26.39
CA LYS A 394 2.23 9.84 -27.34
C LYS A 394 0.74 9.77 -27.00
N ASN A 395 0.20 8.59 -26.73
CA ASN A 395 -1.22 8.37 -26.45
C ASN A 395 -1.69 9.18 -25.23
N TRP A 396 -0.81 9.30 -24.22
CA TRP A 396 -1.11 9.93 -22.93
C TRP A 396 -0.60 11.39 -22.81
N ASP A 397 -0.08 11.97 -23.89
CA ASP A 397 0.56 13.32 -23.93
C ASP A 397 1.65 13.51 -22.86
N LEU A 398 2.43 12.47 -22.56
CA LEU A 398 3.45 12.46 -21.50
C LEU A 398 4.77 13.08 -21.95
N TRP A 399 4.69 14.22 -22.64
CA TRP A 399 5.85 14.98 -23.09
C TRP A 399 6.16 16.10 -22.10
N GLU A 400 7.44 16.29 -21.81
CA GLU A 400 7.88 17.59 -21.31
C GLU A 400 7.61 18.59 -22.41
N ARG A 401 6.60 19.45 -22.22
CA ARG A 401 6.50 20.66 -23.03
C ARG A 401 7.76 21.47 -22.71
N ARG A 402 8.81 21.28 -23.52
CA ARG A 402 9.89 22.25 -23.58
C ARG A 402 9.21 23.59 -23.84
N ALA A 403 9.18 24.46 -22.84
CA ALA A 403 8.62 25.80 -22.93
C ALA A 403 9.22 26.61 -24.11
N GLY A 404 10.28 26.11 -24.76
CA GLY A 404 10.93 26.70 -25.93
C GLY A 404 10.31 26.45 -27.31
N ILE A 405 9.24 25.65 -27.51
CA ILE A 405 8.67 25.47 -28.86
C ILE A 405 7.57 26.49 -29.19
N MET A 406 6.75 26.93 -28.22
CA MET A 406 5.85 28.07 -28.46
C MET A 406 6.62 29.39 -28.57
N PHE A 407 7.73 29.55 -27.82
CA PHE A 407 8.54 30.77 -27.89
C PHE A 407 9.29 30.89 -29.23
N ARG A 408 9.76 29.78 -29.83
CA ARG A 408 10.36 29.80 -31.18
C ARG A 408 9.34 30.04 -32.29
N ARG A 409 8.08 29.61 -32.13
CA ARG A 409 7.00 29.95 -33.07
C ARG A 409 6.51 31.39 -32.93
N MET A 410 6.55 31.98 -31.73
CA MET A 410 6.28 33.42 -31.57
C MET A 410 7.43 34.27 -32.11
N LEU A 411 8.70 33.91 -31.87
CA LEU A 411 9.84 34.67 -32.41
C LEU A 411 9.98 34.55 -33.94
N ALA A 412 9.65 33.41 -34.54
CA ALA A 412 9.63 33.26 -36.00
C ALA A 412 8.49 34.05 -36.69
N VAL A 413 7.50 34.56 -35.93
CA VAL A 413 6.45 35.47 -36.43
C VAL A 413 6.87 36.94 -36.26
N TYR A 414 7.89 37.23 -35.45
CA TYR A 414 8.44 38.59 -35.26
C TYR A 414 9.77 38.85 -36.01
N GLU A 415 10.31 37.86 -36.74
CA GLU A 415 11.46 38.04 -37.64
C GLU A 415 11.06 38.17 -39.13
N CYS A 416 9.76 38.29 -39.40
CA CYS A 416 9.21 38.67 -40.70
C CYS A 416 8.29 39.89 -40.54
N ASP A 417 8.87 41.01 -40.09
CA ASP A 417 8.39 42.37 -40.36
C ASP A 417 9.59 43.33 -40.41
#